data_AF-A0A6I3SGD6-F1
#
_entry.id   AF-A0A6I3SGD6-F1
#
_cell.length_a   1.000
_cell.length_b   1.000
_cell.length_c   1.000
_cell.angle_alpha   90.00
_cell.angle_beta   90.00
_cell.angle_gamma   90.00
#
_symmetry.space_group_name_H-M   'P 1'
#
loop_
_entity.id
_entity.type
_entity.pdbx_description
1 polymer ?
#
loop_
_entity_poly.entity_id
_entity_poly.type
_entity_poly.pdbx_seq_one_letter_code
_entity_poly.pdbx_strand_id
1 'polypeptide(L)'
;MNLTAQELSEASGVNKATIGSIENDRHKPELRILKLLAKPLGLSAWYLGCYDLLPEDTLGQRIKKIRLMNECTLAEFAKLVGVDIRTVRLWEKNIHKPLSRFLEIITSLKEWNE
;
A
#
# COMPACT_ATOMS: atom_id res chain seq x y z
N MET A 1 7.27 -20.73 5.86
CA MET A 1 6.73 -20.74 7.24
C MET A 1 5.25 -20.99 7.15
N ASN A 2 4.70 -21.94 7.92
CA ASN A 2 3.26 -22.16 8.05
C ASN A 2 2.84 -21.73 9.45
N LEU A 3 2.39 -20.48 9.61
CA LEU A 3 1.76 -20.01 10.84
C LEU A 3 0.26 -20.29 10.74
N THR A 4 -0.35 -20.72 11.84
CA THR A 4 -1.81 -20.71 11.98
C THR A 4 -2.33 -19.28 12.15
N ALA A 5 -3.62 -19.05 11.88
CA ALA A 5 -4.24 -17.73 12.12
C ALA A 5 -4.16 -17.29 13.61
N GLN A 6 -4.04 -18.24 14.54
CA GLN A 6 -3.82 -17.95 15.96
C GLN A 6 -2.39 -17.40 16.19
N GLU A 7 -1.37 -18.11 15.71
CA GLU A 7 0.02 -17.69 15.86
C GLU A 7 0.31 -16.38 15.11
N LEU A 8 -0.30 -16.18 13.94
CA LEU A 8 -0.20 -14.91 13.21
C LEU A 8 -0.85 -13.77 13.98
N SER A 9 -1.98 -14.00 14.65
CA SER A 9 -2.65 -13.01 15.49
C SER A 9 -1.74 -12.57 16.65
N GLU A 10 -1.14 -13.53 17.35
CA GLU A 10 -0.21 -13.29 18.46
C GLU A 10 1.03 -12.54 18.00
N ALA A 11 1.62 -12.92 16.86
CA ALA A 11 2.84 -12.31 16.35
C ALA A 11 2.64 -10.91 15.73
N SER A 12 1.48 -10.65 15.13
CA SER A 12 1.18 -9.36 14.47
C SER A 12 0.45 -8.36 15.37
N GLY A 13 -0.18 -8.82 16.45
CA GLY A 13 -1.10 -8.03 17.27
C GLY A 13 -2.44 -7.72 16.58
N VAL A 14 -2.69 -8.27 15.39
CA VAL A 14 -3.97 -8.14 14.68
C VAL A 14 -4.95 -9.18 15.23
N ASN A 15 -6.19 -8.77 15.49
CA ASN A 15 -7.21 -9.68 16.03
C ASN A 15 -7.46 -10.87 15.07
N LYS A 16 -7.50 -12.09 15.59
CA LYS A 16 -7.78 -13.32 14.83
C LYS A 16 -9.05 -13.25 14.00
N ALA A 17 -10.12 -12.61 14.50
CA ALA A 17 -11.35 -12.40 13.74
C ALA A 17 -11.12 -11.49 12.53
N THR A 18 -10.26 -10.47 12.64
CA THR A 18 -9.85 -9.64 11.50
C THR A 18 -9.07 -10.44 10.47
N ILE A 19 -8.13 -11.27 10.92
CA ILE A 19 -7.37 -12.20 10.04
C ILE A 19 -8.34 -13.13 9.32
N GLY A 20 -9.25 -13.79 10.04
CA GLY A 20 -10.25 -14.67 9.44
C GLY A 20 -11.20 -13.93 8.49
N SER A 21 -11.54 -12.66 8.72
CA SER A 21 -12.31 -11.87 7.76
C SER A 21 -11.52 -11.55 6.49
N ILE A 22 -10.20 -11.33 6.60
CA ILE A 22 -9.31 -11.12 5.45
C ILE A 22 -9.18 -12.42 4.64
N GLU A 23 -8.88 -13.55 5.29
CA GLU A 23 -8.69 -14.85 4.64
C GLU A 23 -9.93 -15.37 3.91
N ASN A 24 -11.13 -14.94 4.34
CA ASN A 24 -12.40 -15.32 3.73
C ASN A 24 -12.94 -14.24 2.77
N ASP A 25 -12.11 -13.30 2.31
CA ASP A 25 -12.47 -12.21 1.39
C ASP A 25 -13.61 -11.31 1.87
N ARG A 26 -13.94 -11.34 3.17
CA ARG A 26 -15.01 -10.50 3.76
C ARG A 26 -14.55 -9.07 4.00
N HIS A 27 -13.24 -8.83 4.05
CA HIS A 27 -12.68 -7.52 4.32
C HIS A 27 -11.33 -7.33 3.63
N LYS A 28 -11.21 -6.30 2.78
CA LYS A 28 -9.93 -5.92 2.20
C LYS A 28 -9.12 -5.09 3.21
N PRO A 29 -7.95 -5.57 3.66
CA PRO A 29 -7.20 -4.88 4.71
C PRO A 29 -6.60 -3.56 4.23
N GLU A 30 -6.52 -2.60 5.16
CA GLU A 30 -5.73 -1.39 4.95
C GLU A 30 -4.23 -1.71 4.98
N LEU A 31 -3.42 -0.86 4.33
CA LEU A 31 -1.96 -1.00 4.30
C LEU A 31 -1.33 -1.13 5.71
N ARG A 32 -1.87 -0.44 6.72
CA ARG A 32 -1.36 -0.54 8.09
C ARG A 32 -1.51 -1.95 8.65
N ILE A 33 -2.65 -2.59 8.40
CA ILE A 33 -2.89 -3.98 8.81
C ILE A 33 -1.99 -4.92 8.01
N LEU A 34 -1.84 -4.70 6.70
CA LEU A 34 -0.93 -5.49 5.86
C LEU A 34 0.52 -5.42 6.37
N LYS A 35 1.02 -4.24 6.77
CA LYS A 35 2.36 -4.11 7.38
C LYS A 35 2.51 -4.93 8.67
N LEU A 36 1.48 -4.95 9.53
CA LEU A 36 1.50 -5.72 10.76
C LEU A 36 1.51 -7.23 10.50
N LEU A 37 0.76 -7.70 9.50
CA LEU A 37 0.70 -9.11 9.12
C LEU A 37 1.96 -9.56 8.35
N ALA A 38 2.51 -8.71 7.50
CA ALA A 38 3.65 -9.03 6.65
C ALA A 38 4.95 -9.23 7.47
N LYS A 39 5.14 -8.45 8.55
CA LYS A 39 6.31 -8.54 9.43
C LYS A 39 6.57 -9.94 10.00
N PRO A 40 5.63 -10.61 10.71
CA PRO A 40 5.84 -11.97 11.22
C PRO A 40 5.88 -13.04 10.12
N LEU A 41 5.33 -12.77 8.93
CA LEU A 41 5.43 -13.67 7.77
C LEU A 41 6.77 -13.56 7.04
N GLY A 42 7.59 -12.55 7.35
CA GLY A 42 8.82 -12.26 6.61
C GLY A 42 8.56 -11.80 5.18
N LEU A 43 7.39 -11.21 4.92
CA LEU A 43 6.96 -10.73 3.60
C LEU A 43 6.90 -9.20 3.58
N SER A 44 6.80 -8.64 2.39
CA SER A 44 6.48 -7.23 2.18
C SER A 44 4.95 -7.02 2.20
N ALA A 45 4.51 -5.86 2.68
CA ALA A 45 3.10 -5.49 2.67
C ALA A 45 2.57 -5.29 1.26
N TRP A 46 3.44 -4.88 0.32
CA TRP A 46 3.04 -4.74 -1.09
C TRP A 46 2.72 -6.08 -1.73
N TYR A 47 3.48 -7.13 -1.39
CA TYR A 47 3.26 -8.48 -1.89
C TYR A 47 1.98 -9.06 -1.32
N LEU A 48 1.77 -8.94 -0.01
CA LEU A 48 0.53 -9.41 0.65
C LEU A 48 -0.71 -8.64 0.17
N GLY A 49 -0.55 -7.37 -0.22
CA GLY A 49 -1.60 -6.55 -0.79
C GLY A 49 -1.87 -6.77 -2.29
N CYS A 50 -1.06 -7.61 -2.94
CA CYS A 50 -1.06 -7.82 -4.40
C CYS A 50 -1.03 -6.49 -5.18
N TYR A 51 -0.20 -5.54 -4.74
CA TYR A 51 -0.19 -4.20 -5.33
C TYR A 51 0.46 -4.13 -6.72
N ASP A 52 1.24 -5.15 -7.06
CA ASP A 52 1.78 -5.40 -8.40
C ASP A 52 0.66 -5.63 -9.43
N LEU A 53 -0.50 -6.14 -8.99
CA LEU A 53 -1.69 -6.38 -9.83
C LEU A 53 -2.64 -5.18 -9.90
N LEU A 54 -2.31 -4.04 -9.27
CA LEU A 54 -3.14 -2.85 -9.39
C LEU A 54 -3.16 -2.32 -10.83
N PRO A 55 -4.32 -1.79 -11.28
CA PRO A 55 -4.44 -1.22 -12.63
C PRO A 55 -3.55 0.01 -12.81
N GLU A 56 -3.23 0.32 -14.06
CA GLU A 56 -2.37 1.45 -14.45
C GLU A 56 -2.96 2.25 -15.64
N ASP A 57 -4.27 2.15 -15.87
CA ASP A 57 -4.94 2.76 -17.05
C ASP A 57 -4.92 4.30 -16.98
N THR A 58 -5.00 4.84 -15.77
CA THR A 58 -5.04 6.28 -15.50
C THR A 58 -3.81 6.73 -14.70
N LEU A 59 -3.49 8.03 -14.78
CA LEU A 59 -2.41 8.61 -14.00
C LEU A 59 -2.63 8.41 -12.49
N GLY A 60 -3.86 8.62 -12.00
CA GLY A 60 -4.19 8.40 -10.59
C GLY A 60 -3.99 6.96 -10.13
N GLN A 61 -4.31 5.98 -10.98
CA GLN A 61 -4.04 4.57 -10.71
C GLN A 61 -2.54 4.28 -10.64
N ARG A 62 -1.74 4.81 -11.57
CA ARG A 62 -0.27 4.67 -11.56
C ARG A 62 0.36 5.28 -10.31
N ILE A 63 -0.07 6.48 -9.92
CA ILE A 63 0.40 7.15 -8.68
C ILE A 63 0.04 6.29 -7.46
N LYS A 64 -1.19 5.80 -7.38
CA LYS A 64 -1.64 4.92 -6.28
C LYS A 64 -0.82 3.64 -6.21
N LYS A 65 -0.54 3.02 -7.37
CA LYS A 65 0.28 1.81 -7.44
C LYS A 65 1.71 2.07 -6.96
N ILE A 66 2.37 3.12 -7.47
CA ILE A 66 3.71 3.52 -7.00
C ILE A 66 3.71 3.73 -5.49
N ARG A 67 2.73 4.46 -4.94
CA ARG A 67 2.62 4.69 -3.50
C ARG A 67 2.50 3.37 -2.71
N LEU A 68 1.62 2.48 -3.15
CA LEU A 68 1.31 1.25 -2.43
C LEU A 68 2.42 0.21 -2.56
N MET A 69 3.08 0.12 -3.72
CA MET A 69 4.28 -0.69 -3.91
C MET A 69 5.42 -0.21 -2.98
N ASN A 70 5.53 1.10 -2.73
CA ASN A 70 6.48 1.68 -1.77
C ASN A 70 6.00 1.54 -0.31
N GLU A 71 4.95 0.77 -0.07
CA GLU A 71 4.32 0.58 1.23
C GLU A 71 4.01 1.89 1.96
N CYS A 72 3.69 2.94 1.22
CA CYS A 72 3.41 4.25 1.79
C CYS A 72 1.92 4.47 2.01
N THR A 73 1.55 4.90 3.21
CA THR A 73 0.26 5.53 3.47
C THR A 73 0.17 6.86 2.69
N LEU A 74 -1.04 7.40 2.54
CA LEU A 74 -1.21 8.73 1.92
C LEU A 74 -0.37 9.81 2.63
N ALA A 75 -0.25 9.73 3.96
CA ALA A 75 0.52 10.69 4.75
C ALA A 75 2.04 10.55 4.52
N GLU A 76 2.55 9.33 4.54
CA GLU A 76 3.97 9.06 4.27
C GLU A 76 4.37 9.48 2.85
N PHE A 77 3.53 9.17 1.86
CA PHE A 77 3.77 9.55 0.47
C PHE A 77 3.71 11.06 0.25
N ALA A 78 2.74 11.74 0.85
CA ALA A 78 2.62 13.19 0.79
C ALA A 78 3.88 13.87 1.36
N LYS A 79 4.37 13.36 2.50
CA LYS A 79 5.63 13.82 3.10
C LYS A 79 6.83 13.58 2.18
N LEU A 80 6.91 12.40 1.56
CA LEU A 80 7.98 12.03 0.64
C LEU A 80 8.03 12.94 -0.61
N VAL A 81 6.86 13.27 -1.17
CA VAL A 81 6.74 14.14 -2.35
C VAL A 81 6.80 15.64 -1.99
N GLY A 82 6.61 16.00 -0.72
CA GLY A 82 6.61 17.38 -0.25
C GLY A 82 5.31 18.13 -0.55
N VAL A 83 4.16 17.47 -0.43
CA VAL A 83 2.82 18.05 -0.67
C VAL A 83 1.84 17.71 0.44
N ASP A 84 0.66 18.34 0.43
CA ASP A 84 -0.43 18.00 1.35
C ASP A 84 -1.06 16.63 1.02
N ILE A 85 -1.56 15.94 2.05
CA ILE A 85 -2.24 14.63 1.93
C ILE A 85 -3.43 14.71 0.97
N ARG A 86 -4.19 15.82 1.00
CA ARG A 86 -5.32 16.06 0.10
C ARG A 86 -4.87 16.11 -1.35
N THR A 87 -3.72 16.71 -1.63
CA THR A 87 -3.15 16.79 -2.98
C THR A 87 -2.94 15.40 -3.58
N VAL A 88 -2.27 14.51 -2.85
CA VAL A 88 -2.07 13.11 -3.26
C VAL A 88 -3.41 12.40 -3.50
N ARG A 89 -4.36 12.57 -2.57
CA ARG A 89 -5.69 11.97 -2.69
C ARG A 89 -6.44 12.44 -3.95
N LEU A 90 -6.31 13.72 -4.31
CA LEU A 90 -6.93 14.28 -5.52
C LEU A 90 -6.24 13.79 -6.79
N TRP A 91 -4.92 13.59 -6.76
CA TRP A 91 -4.18 12.97 -7.87
C TRP A 91 -4.60 11.52 -8.11
N GLU A 92 -4.68 10.70 -7.06
CA GLU A 92 -5.10 9.29 -7.18
C GLU A 92 -6.54 9.13 -7.70
N LYS A 93 -7.39 10.12 -7.42
CA LYS A 93 -8.77 10.19 -7.92
C LYS A 93 -8.89 10.78 -9.33
N ASN A 94 -7.76 11.13 -9.97
CA ASN A 94 -7.73 11.85 -11.25
C ASN A 94 -8.50 13.19 -11.23
N ILE A 95 -8.71 13.79 -10.05
CA ILE A 95 -9.39 15.08 -9.93
C ILE A 95 -8.44 16.21 -10.34
N HIS A 96 -7.21 16.16 -9.86
CA HIS A 96 -6.14 17.09 -10.24
C HIS A 96 -4.97 16.32 -10.86
N LYS A 97 -4.16 17.02 -11.65
CA LYS A 97 -2.91 16.49 -12.20
C LYS A 97 -1.71 17.09 -11.46
N PRO A 98 -0.67 16.30 -11.13
CA PRO A 98 0.58 16.84 -10.61
C PRO A 98 1.29 17.70 -11.66
N LEU A 99 2.02 18.72 -11.21
CA LEU A 99 2.96 19.46 -12.07
C LEU A 99 4.16 18.56 -12.41
N SER A 100 4.87 18.87 -13.50
CA SER A 100 6.00 18.07 -14.00
C SER A 100 7.04 17.73 -12.93
N ARG A 101 7.45 18.72 -12.12
CA ARG A 101 8.40 18.50 -11.01
C ARG A 101 7.95 17.43 -10.01
N PHE A 102 6.64 17.29 -9.76
CA PHE A 102 6.12 16.27 -8.86
C PHE A 102 6.01 14.92 -9.55
N LEU A 103 5.73 14.91 -10.87
CA LEU A 103 5.76 13.67 -11.64
C LEU A 103 7.16 13.08 -11.67
N GLU A 104 8.21 13.89 -11.86
CA GLU A 104 9.60 13.45 -11.82
C GLU A 104 9.94 12.74 -10.50
N ILE A 105 9.59 13.36 -9.36
CA ILE A 105 9.75 12.76 -8.03
C ILE A 105 8.96 11.45 -7.91
N ILE A 106 7.71 11.41 -8.36
CA ILE A 106 6.89 10.19 -8.26
C ILE A 106 7.46 9.08 -9.14
N THR A 107 7.94 9.39 -10.34
CA THR A 107 8.50 8.40 -11.27
C THR A 107 9.82 7.82 -10.77
N SER A 108 10.66 8.60 -10.08
CA SER A 108 11.90 8.07 -9.50
C SER A 108 11.64 7.07 -8.38
N LEU A 109 10.44 7.06 -7.78
CA LEU A 109 10.03 6.05 -6.79
C LEU A 109 9.60 4.71 -7.41
N LYS A 110 9.64 4.57 -8.74
CA LYS A 110 9.26 3.35 -9.45
C LYS A 110 10.40 2.32 -9.54
N GLU A 111 11.60 2.61 -9.02
CA GLU A 111 12.73 1.68 -9.09
C GLU A 111 12.53 0.49 -8.15
N TRP A 112 11.93 -0.57 -8.68
CA TRP A 112 11.92 -1.91 -8.08
C TRP A 112 13.10 -2.67 -8.66
N ASN A 113 14.12 -2.99 -7.84
CA ASN A 113 15.14 -3.95 -8.23
C ASN A 113 14.45 -5.32 -8.32
N GLU A 114 14.41 -5.89 -9.53
CA GLU A 114 14.15 -7.31 -9.75
C GLU A 114 15.25 -8.17 -9.13
#